data_AF-A0A357EQF5-F1
#
_entry.id   AF-A0A357EQF5-F1
#
_cell.length_a   1.000
_cell.length_b   1.000
_cell.length_c   1.000
_cell.angle_alpha   90.00
_cell.angle_beta   90.00
_cell.angle_gamma   90.00
#
_symmetry.space_group_name_H-M   'P 1'
#
loop_
_entity.id
_entity.type
_entity.pdbx_description
1 polymer ?
#
loop_
_entity_poly.entity_id
_entity_poly.type
_entity_poly.pdbx_seq_one_letter_code
_entity_poly.pdbx_strand_id
1 'polypeptide(L)'
;MRKQSFIVLITLFSITMTGQTEMLIGQISGRVVVRENFDEEGSFLNKQTFEAGETIKKNGYYEIEVVTELFDRDKKSTDKYTTTYRCKPDEASIIVMAFPFSSPKSKETEINTTSKKFKDLYDLDNLEDIELEMTFDSGLLDFFGSKSIIKIYDRTLKDNKTNINSKINIKAYAWGIRIKQLNYTVNEKLNGNGLLTFQKFTEEDNSYFTMTYK
;
A
#
# COMPACT_ATOMS: atom_id res chain seq x y z
N MET A 1 -59.09 -13.66 -4.28
CA MET A 1 -57.80 -12.95 -4.43
C MET A 1 -56.79 -13.55 -3.46
N ARG A 2 -55.88 -14.41 -3.94
CA ARG A 2 -54.89 -15.12 -3.11
C ARG A 2 -53.68 -14.19 -2.93
N LYS A 3 -53.50 -13.64 -1.72
CA LYS A 3 -52.36 -12.77 -1.40
C LYS A 3 -51.08 -13.62 -1.36
N GLN A 4 -50.17 -13.38 -2.29
CA GLN A 4 -48.81 -13.93 -2.23
C GLN A 4 -48.04 -13.16 -1.15
N SER A 5 -47.58 -13.87 -0.12
CA SER A 5 -46.63 -13.33 0.85
C SER A 5 -45.22 -13.51 0.29
N PHE A 6 -44.55 -12.42 -0.05
CA PHE A 6 -43.13 -12.45 -0.38
C PHE A 6 -42.34 -12.55 0.93
N ILE A 7 -41.70 -13.70 1.15
CA ILE A 7 -40.68 -13.86 2.19
C ILE A 7 -39.43 -13.16 1.68
N VAL A 8 -39.13 -11.99 2.22
CA VAL A 8 -37.85 -11.32 2.03
C VAL A 8 -36.83 -12.08 2.87
N LEU A 9 -36.04 -12.93 2.20
CA LEU A 9 -34.89 -13.61 2.79
C LEU A 9 -33.79 -12.56 2.99
N ILE A 10 -33.71 -11.98 4.19
CA ILE A 10 -32.57 -11.14 4.60
C ILE A 10 -31.40 -12.09 4.83
N THR A 11 -30.57 -12.27 3.81
CA THR A 11 -29.24 -12.88 3.98
C THR A 11 -28.40 -11.91 4.80
N LEU A 12 -28.31 -12.16 6.11
CA LEU A 12 -27.27 -11.62 6.97
C LEU A 12 -25.92 -12.20 6.50
N PHE A 13 -25.37 -11.63 5.42
CA PHE A 13 -23.94 -11.73 5.18
C PHE A 13 -23.27 -11.05 6.36
N SER A 14 -22.87 -11.87 7.32
CA SER A 14 -21.93 -11.50 8.37
C SER A 14 -20.60 -11.31 7.65
N ILE A 15 -20.41 -10.16 7.01
CA ILE A 15 -19.09 -9.74 6.58
C ILE A 15 -18.38 -9.42 7.89
N THR A 16 -17.69 -10.41 8.44
CA THR A 16 -16.68 -10.20 9.46
C THR A 16 -15.54 -9.43 8.79
N MET A 17 -15.77 -8.13 8.55
CA MET A 17 -14.76 -7.21 8.04
C MET A 17 -13.92 -6.75 9.23
N THR A 18 -12.85 -7.49 9.52
CA THR A 18 -11.77 -6.99 10.35
C THR A 18 -10.70 -6.45 9.41
N GLY A 19 -10.69 -5.14 9.13
CA GLY A 19 -9.63 -4.50 8.34
C GLY A 19 -8.22 -4.72 8.93
N GLN A 20 -8.14 -5.05 10.23
CA GLN A 20 -6.91 -5.46 10.93
C GLN A 20 -6.36 -6.83 10.52
N THR A 21 -7.14 -7.68 9.84
CA THR A 21 -6.68 -8.98 9.31
C THR A 21 -6.43 -8.96 7.81
N GLU A 22 -6.74 -7.86 7.13
CA GLU A 22 -6.59 -7.73 5.69
C GLU A 22 -5.12 -7.50 5.33
N MET A 23 -4.61 -8.29 4.39
CA MET A 23 -3.32 -8.03 3.74
C MET A 23 -3.34 -6.63 3.08
N LEU A 24 -2.18 -6.02 2.79
CA LEU A 24 -2.18 -4.69 2.15
C LEU A 24 -2.91 -4.68 0.80
N ILE A 25 -2.89 -5.80 0.06
CA ILE A 25 -3.71 -5.96 -1.15
C ILE A 25 -5.21 -5.82 -0.84
N GLY A 26 -5.67 -6.31 0.31
CA GLY A 26 -7.03 -6.11 0.81
C GLY A 26 -7.30 -4.66 1.22
N GLN A 27 -6.29 -3.93 1.73
CA GLN A 27 -6.42 -2.51 2.06
C GLN A 27 -6.67 -1.61 0.83
N ILE A 28 -6.31 -2.08 -0.38
CA ILE A 28 -6.52 -1.34 -1.64
C ILE A 28 -7.61 -1.95 -2.55
N SER A 29 -8.06 -3.19 -2.29
CA SER A 29 -9.04 -3.89 -3.14
C SER A 29 -10.30 -3.08 -3.35
N GLY A 30 -10.66 -2.83 -4.61
CA GLY A 30 -11.86 -2.07 -4.99
C GLY A 30 -11.81 -0.58 -4.65
N ARG A 31 -10.64 -0.04 -4.32
CA ARG A 31 -10.49 1.34 -3.83
C ARG A 31 -9.69 2.22 -4.78
N VAL A 32 -9.88 3.52 -4.63
CA VAL A 32 -9.05 4.53 -5.30
C VAL A 32 -8.08 5.12 -4.29
N VAL A 33 -6.79 5.02 -4.58
CA VAL A 33 -5.73 5.64 -3.80
C VAL A 33 -5.19 6.85 -4.55
N VAL A 34 -5.07 7.98 -3.87
CA VAL A 34 -4.49 9.20 -4.42
C VAL A 34 -3.22 9.52 -3.67
N ARG A 35 -2.10 9.60 -4.39
CA ARG A 35 -0.80 10.03 -3.87
C ARG A 35 -0.47 11.42 -4.35
N GLU A 36 -0.13 12.32 -3.45
CA GLU A 36 0.31 13.68 -3.77
C GLU A 36 1.67 13.94 -3.14
N ASN A 37 2.59 14.52 -3.92
CA ASN A 37 3.95 14.83 -3.48
C ASN A 37 4.09 16.33 -3.28
N PHE A 38 4.84 16.73 -2.25
CA PHE A 38 5.05 18.11 -1.84
C PHE A 38 6.52 18.34 -1.52
N ASP A 39 7.03 19.54 -1.82
CA ASP A 39 8.37 19.94 -1.39
C ASP A 39 8.42 20.37 0.08
N GLU A 40 9.60 20.79 0.53
CA GLU A 40 9.89 21.25 1.90
C GLU A 40 9.01 22.44 2.34
N GLU A 41 8.54 23.27 1.40
CA GLU A 41 7.65 24.40 1.65
C GLU A 41 6.16 24.01 1.61
N GLY A 42 5.86 22.75 1.29
CA GLY A 42 4.50 22.25 1.12
C GLY A 42 3.88 22.56 -0.24
N SER A 43 4.67 22.98 -1.23
CA SER A 43 4.18 23.21 -2.59
C SER A 43 3.97 21.90 -3.31
N PHE A 44 2.85 21.78 -4.01
CA PHE A 44 2.48 20.59 -4.78
C PHE A 44 3.47 20.34 -5.94
N LEU A 45 3.95 19.09 -6.05
CA LEU A 45 4.92 18.67 -7.06
C LEU A 45 4.33 17.79 -8.16
N ASN A 46 3.48 16.82 -7.81
CA ASN A 46 2.82 15.92 -8.74
C ASN A 46 1.80 15.06 -7.99
N LYS A 47 0.93 14.38 -8.75
CA LYS A 47 -0.09 13.48 -8.24
C LYS A 47 -0.08 12.16 -9.01
N GLN A 48 -0.44 11.09 -8.32
CA GLN A 48 -0.72 9.79 -8.91
C GLN A 48 -2.06 9.29 -8.39
N THR A 49 -2.86 8.67 -9.24
CA THR A 49 -4.07 7.94 -8.82
C THR A 49 -3.93 6.48 -9.16
N PHE A 50 -4.34 5.62 -8.23
CA PHE A 50 -4.34 4.18 -8.36
C PHE A 50 -5.78 3.70 -8.21
N GLU A 51 -6.39 3.27 -9.29
CA GLU A 51 -7.72 2.66 -9.30
C GLU A 51 -7.54 1.15 -9.30
N ALA A 52 -7.79 0.54 -8.15
CA ALA A 52 -7.57 -0.87 -7.93
C ALA A 52 -8.88 -1.65 -8.13
N GLY A 53 -8.82 -2.70 -8.94
CA GLY A 53 -9.93 -3.63 -9.12
C GLY A 53 -10.17 -4.48 -7.87
N GLU A 54 -11.14 -5.40 -7.98
CA GLU A 54 -11.36 -6.38 -6.92
C GLU A 54 -10.26 -7.43 -6.89
N THR A 55 -9.96 -7.94 -5.70
CA THR A 55 -8.96 -8.99 -5.54
C THR A 55 -9.50 -10.32 -6.04
N ILE A 56 -8.77 -10.96 -6.95
CA ILE A 56 -9.10 -12.25 -7.54
C ILE A 56 -8.24 -13.34 -6.92
N LYS A 57 -8.87 -14.38 -6.36
CA LYS A 57 -8.15 -15.55 -5.83
C LYS A 57 -7.99 -16.62 -6.91
N LYS A 58 -6.75 -17.00 -7.24
CA LYS A 58 -6.41 -18.04 -8.24
C LYS A 58 -5.30 -18.94 -7.71
N ASN A 59 -5.54 -20.25 -7.59
CA ASN A 59 -4.51 -21.27 -7.31
C ASN A 59 -3.54 -20.92 -6.15
N GLY A 60 -4.06 -20.39 -5.03
CA GLY A 60 -3.25 -20.00 -3.87
C GLY A 60 -2.62 -18.60 -3.96
N TYR A 61 -2.84 -17.88 -5.07
CA TYR A 61 -2.46 -16.48 -5.26
C TYR A 61 -3.67 -15.56 -5.17
N TYR A 62 -3.39 -14.31 -4.82
CA TYR A 62 -4.29 -13.16 -4.88
C TYR A 62 -3.76 -12.25 -5.99
N GLU A 63 -4.63 -11.80 -6.87
CA GLU A 63 -4.31 -10.96 -8.01
C GLU A 63 -5.18 -9.70 -7.97
N ILE A 64 -4.59 -8.55 -8.29
CA ILE A 64 -5.32 -7.29 -8.41
C ILE A 64 -4.78 -6.52 -9.61
N GLU A 65 -5.68 -6.03 -10.43
CA GLU A 65 -5.36 -5.09 -11.49
C GLU A 65 -5.46 -3.66 -10.95
N VAL A 66 -4.47 -2.82 -11.24
CA VAL A 66 -4.45 -1.43 -10.79
C VAL A 66 -4.13 -0.53 -11.99
N VAL A 67 -5.05 0.39 -12.26
CA VAL A 67 -4.86 1.45 -13.25
C VAL A 67 -4.19 2.63 -12.56
N THR A 68 -2.99 2.98 -13.01
CA THR A 68 -2.23 4.12 -12.51
C THR A 68 -2.30 5.27 -13.51
N GLU A 69 -2.61 6.46 -13.03
CA GLU A 69 -2.57 7.69 -13.82
C GLU A 69 -1.66 8.72 -13.14
N LEU A 70 -0.76 9.31 -13.94
CA LEU A 70 0.24 10.27 -13.50
C LEU A 70 -0.17 11.68 -13.87
N PHE A 71 0.08 12.63 -12.98
CA PHE A 71 -0.23 14.04 -13.18
C PHE A 71 0.97 14.92 -12.83
N ASP A 72 1.25 15.91 -13.67
CA ASP A 72 2.31 16.89 -13.45
C ASP A 72 1.96 17.95 -12.39
N ARG A 73 2.83 18.98 -12.25
CA ARG A 73 2.64 20.14 -11.37
C ARG A 73 1.37 20.94 -11.68
N ASP A 74 0.96 20.98 -12.95
CA ASP A 74 -0.26 21.65 -13.41
C ASP A 74 -1.51 20.78 -13.22
N LYS A 75 -1.36 19.58 -12.63
CA LYS A 75 -2.40 18.55 -12.49
C LYS A 75 -2.93 18.04 -13.83
N LYS A 76 -2.13 18.15 -14.89
CA LYS A 76 -2.46 17.58 -16.20
C LYS A 76 -2.01 16.13 -16.24
N SER A 77 -2.87 15.27 -16.78
CA SER A 77 -2.54 13.85 -16.98
C SER A 77 -1.39 13.72 -17.98
N THR A 78 -0.33 13.02 -17.60
CA THR A 78 0.87 12.83 -18.42
C THR A 78 1.01 11.41 -18.94
N ASP A 79 0.53 10.43 -18.20
CA ASP A 79 0.63 9.02 -18.55
C ASP A 79 -0.43 8.20 -17.81
N LYS A 80 -0.81 7.07 -18.38
CA LYS A 80 -1.76 6.12 -17.80
C LYS A 80 -1.40 4.70 -18.21
N TYR A 81 -1.25 3.82 -17.23
CA TYR A 81 -0.91 2.42 -17.46
C TYR A 81 -1.60 1.51 -16.46
N THR A 82 -1.69 0.23 -16.81
CA THR A 82 -2.28 -0.81 -15.97
C THR A 82 -1.20 -1.76 -15.50
N THR A 83 -1.28 -2.18 -14.23
CA THR A 83 -0.35 -3.14 -13.63
C THR A 83 -1.12 -4.21 -12.88
N THR A 84 -0.78 -5.47 -13.13
CA THR A 84 -1.35 -6.61 -12.40
C THR A 84 -0.39 -7.03 -11.31
N TYR A 85 -0.81 -6.89 -10.05
CA TYR A 85 -0.05 -7.37 -8.89
C TYR A 85 -0.53 -8.76 -8.49
N ARG A 86 0.40 -9.66 -8.18
CA ARG A 86 0.12 -11.05 -7.77
C ARG A 86 0.86 -11.37 -6.49
N CYS A 87 0.14 -11.77 -5.45
CA CYS A 87 0.64 -12.12 -4.12
C CYS A 87 0.34 -13.59 -3.82
N LYS A 88 1.26 -14.31 -3.17
CA LYS A 88 0.98 -15.61 -2.55
C LYS A 88 1.04 -15.45 -1.03
N PRO A 89 -0.09 -15.37 -0.31
CA PRO A 89 -0.12 -15.03 1.12
C PRO A 89 0.73 -15.94 2.02
N ASP A 90 0.86 -17.21 1.63
CA ASP A 90 1.58 -18.23 2.39
C ASP A 90 3.11 -18.13 2.22
N GLU A 91 3.58 -17.43 1.18
CA GLU A 91 5.01 -17.30 0.83
C GLU A 91 5.48 -15.84 0.85
N ALA A 92 4.55 -14.91 0.68
CA ALA A 92 4.82 -13.51 0.50
C ALA A 92 3.70 -12.62 1.01
N SER A 93 4.08 -11.47 1.55
CA SER A 93 3.13 -10.43 1.92
C SER A 93 3.52 -9.15 1.20
N ILE A 94 2.78 -8.80 0.15
CA ILE A 94 3.10 -7.63 -0.66
C ILE A 94 2.86 -6.37 0.13
N ILE A 95 3.89 -5.54 0.21
CA ILE A 95 3.76 -4.13 0.58
C ILE A 95 3.58 -3.34 -0.72
N VAL A 96 2.33 -3.06 -1.09
CA VAL A 96 1.98 -1.95 -2.00
C VAL A 96 2.13 -0.63 -1.23
N MET A 97 3.35 -0.27 -0.85
CA MET A 97 3.63 1.17 -0.75
C MET A 97 3.40 1.67 -2.17
N ALA A 98 2.52 2.65 -2.36
CA ALA A 98 2.20 3.21 -3.67
C ALA A 98 3.42 3.92 -4.24
N PHE A 99 4.37 3.13 -4.70
CA PHE A 99 5.63 3.62 -5.21
C PHE A 99 5.39 4.16 -6.61
N PRO A 100 5.99 5.30 -6.92
CA PRO A 100 5.97 5.80 -8.28
C PRO A 100 6.79 4.83 -9.12
N PHE A 101 6.15 3.92 -9.85
CA PHE A 101 6.84 3.20 -10.91
C PHE A 101 7.22 4.25 -11.94
N SER A 102 8.52 4.52 -12.02
CA SER A 102 9.11 5.32 -13.08
C SER A 102 8.85 4.59 -14.39
N SER A 103 7.81 5.02 -15.11
CA SER A 103 7.50 4.62 -16.49
C SER A 103 7.76 3.14 -16.80
N PRO A 104 6.91 2.20 -16.34
CA PRO A 104 6.97 0.88 -16.91
C PRO A 104 6.39 1.01 -18.32
N LYS A 105 7.25 1.11 -19.33
CA LYS A 105 6.87 0.69 -20.69
C LYS A 105 6.48 -0.78 -20.60
N SER A 106 5.20 -1.04 -20.31
CA SER A 106 4.50 -2.33 -20.33
C SER A 106 5.42 -3.53 -20.12
N LYS A 107 5.86 -3.79 -18.88
CA LYS A 107 6.51 -5.04 -18.53
C LYS A 107 5.84 -5.63 -17.30
N GLU A 108 5.33 -6.84 -17.44
CA GLU A 108 4.89 -7.66 -16.30
C GLU A 108 6.02 -7.66 -15.26
N THR A 109 5.77 -7.07 -14.11
CA THR A 109 6.75 -6.97 -13.04
C THR A 109 6.28 -7.81 -11.88
N GLU A 110 6.97 -8.91 -11.65
CA GLU A 110 6.68 -9.79 -10.53
C GLU A 110 7.36 -9.23 -9.26
N ILE A 111 6.56 -9.05 -8.20
CA ILE A 111 7.04 -8.55 -6.91
C ILE A 111 7.04 -9.73 -5.95
N ASN A 112 8.22 -10.32 -5.75
CA ASN A 112 8.42 -11.43 -4.82
C ASN A 112 8.83 -10.88 -3.44
N THR A 113 7.90 -10.91 -2.47
CA THR A 113 8.15 -10.35 -1.13
C THR A 113 8.27 -11.45 -0.07
N THR A 114 9.46 -11.84 0.35
CA THR A 114 9.59 -12.79 1.47
C THR A 114 9.54 -12.05 2.82
N SER A 115 8.33 -11.81 3.36
CA SER A 115 8.19 -11.22 4.70
C SER A 115 7.79 -12.25 5.74
N LYS A 116 8.64 -12.45 6.75
CA LYS A 116 8.38 -13.36 7.88
C LYS A 116 7.43 -12.79 8.94
N LYS A 117 7.21 -11.47 8.98
CA LYS A 117 6.50 -10.75 10.06
C LYS A 117 5.47 -9.71 9.56
N PHE A 118 5.00 -9.81 8.32
CA PHE A 118 4.07 -8.80 7.79
C PHE A 118 2.71 -8.79 8.51
N LYS A 119 2.22 -9.95 8.98
CA LYS A 119 0.95 -10.03 9.73
C LYS A 119 0.98 -9.14 10.98
N ASP A 120 2.17 -8.80 11.47
CA ASP A 120 2.39 -7.99 12.66
C ASP A 120 2.26 -6.47 12.35
N LEU A 121 2.20 -6.05 11.08
CA LEU A 121 2.11 -4.63 10.68
C LEU A 121 0.85 -3.93 11.16
N TYR A 122 -0.27 -4.64 11.19
CA TYR A 122 -1.54 -4.13 11.69
C TYR A 122 -2.04 -4.90 12.92
N ASP A 123 -1.15 -5.67 13.58
CA ASP A 123 -1.34 -6.00 14.98
C ASP A 123 -1.15 -4.71 15.79
N LEU A 124 -2.27 -4.08 16.14
CA LEU A 124 -2.29 -2.84 16.91
C LEU A 124 -2.19 -3.10 18.42
N ASP A 125 -2.33 -4.35 18.84
CA ASP A 125 -2.10 -4.74 20.23
C ASP A 125 -0.62 -5.02 20.48
N ASN A 126 0.14 -5.37 19.42
CA ASN A 126 1.59 -5.51 19.45
C ASN A 126 2.32 -4.56 18.48
N LEU A 127 2.76 -3.40 19.01
CA LEU A 127 3.48 -2.37 18.25
C LEU A 127 4.99 -2.59 18.18
N GLU A 128 5.43 -3.84 18.10
CA GLU A 128 6.85 -4.18 17.94
C GLU A 128 7.45 -3.56 16.65
N ASP A 129 8.78 -3.42 16.68
CA ASP A 129 9.58 -3.12 15.49
C ASP A 129 9.40 -4.24 14.45
N ILE A 130 9.21 -3.83 13.19
CA ILE A 130 8.98 -4.74 12.08
C ILE A 130 10.10 -4.55 11.07
N GLU A 131 10.69 -5.66 10.64
CA GLU A 131 11.66 -5.69 9.55
C GLU A 131 11.12 -6.54 8.40
N LEU A 132 11.13 -5.97 7.20
CA LEU A 132 10.56 -6.54 6.00
C LEU A 132 11.65 -6.58 4.93
N GLU A 133 11.84 -7.74 4.32
CA GLU A 133 12.74 -7.92 3.19
C GLU A 133 11.91 -8.07 1.91
N MET A 134 12.23 -7.26 0.90
CA MET A 134 11.58 -7.30 -0.41
C MET A 134 12.61 -7.55 -1.49
N THR A 135 12.26 -8.37 -2.48
CA THR A 135 13.06 -8.61 -3.68
C THR A 135 12.24 -8.26 -4.92
N PHE A 136 12.89 -7.71 -5.93
CA PHE A 136 12.21 -7.23 -7.13
C PHE A 136 12.76 -7.92 -8.37
N ASP A 137 11.87 -8.45 -9.20
CA ASP A 137 12.26 -8.95 -10.51
C ASP A 137 12.51 -7.77 -11.47
N SER A 138 13.50 -7.94 -12.34
CA SER A 138 14.13 -6.90 -13.16
C SER A 138 13.15 -5.88 -13.78
N GLY A 139 13.07 -4.69 -13.16
CA GLY A 139 12.20 -3.59 -13.57
C GLY A 139 12.12 -2.44 -12.53
N LEU A 140 11.94 -2.76 -11.24
CA LEU A 140 12.05 -1.77 -10.12
C LEU A 140 13.49 -1.45 -9.70
N LEU A 141 14.48 -2.04 -10.38
CA LEU A 141 15.90 -1.94 -10.01
C LEU A 141 16.36 -0.49 -9.86
N ASP A 142 15.78 0.43 -10.64
CA ASP A 142 16.16 1.85 -10.64
C ASP A 142 15.76 2.58 -9.35
N PHE A 143 14.75 2.12 -8.61
CA PHE A 143 14.33 2.75 -7.34
C PHE A 143 14.69 1.93 -6.10
N PHE A 144 14.52 0.60 -6.17
CA PHE A 144 14.69 -0.29 -5.01
C PHE A 144 15.90 -1.21 -5.07
N GLY A 145 16.61 -1.22 -6.19
CA GLY A 145 17.61 -2.25 -6.48
C GLY A 145 17.00 -3.65 -6.53
N SER A 146 17.84 -4.68 -6.47
CA SER A 146 17.44 -6.08 -6.47
C SER A 146 16.82 -6.53 -5.14
N LYS A 147 17.15 -5.84 -4.05
CA LYS A 147 16.70 -6.16 -2.68
C LYS A 147 16.51 -4.88 -1.89
N SER A 148 15.45 -4.81 -1.10
CA SER A 148 15.21 -3.74 -0.14
C SER A 148 14.91 -4.28 1.25
N ILE A 149 15.47 -3.64 2.27
CA ILE A 149 15.16 -3.91 3.68
C ILE A 149 14.41 -2.69 4.21
N ILE A 150 13.20 -2.91 4.72
CA ILE A 150 12.39 -1.88 5.36
C ILE A 150 12.32 -2.19 6.84
N LYS A 151 12.65 -1.21 7.67
CA LYS A 151 12.43 -1.25 9.11
C LYS A 151 11.36 -0.24 9.48
N ILE A 152 10.32 -0.68 10.18
CA ILE A 152 9.25 0.16 10.74
C ILE A 152 9.38 0.06 12.26
N TYR A 153 9.53 1.19 12.94
CA TYR A 153 9.89 1.24 14.35
C TYR A 153 9.29 2.47 15.04
N ASP A 154 9.45 2.56 16.36
CA ASP A 154 8.88 3.62 17.20
C ASP A 154 7.36 3.77 16.97
N ARG A 155 6.65 2.65 16.78
CA ARG A 155 5.21 2.62 16.49
C ARG A 155 4.42 3.03 17.73
N THR A 156 3.52 4.00 17.58
CA THR A 156 2.65 4.49 18.66
C THR A 156 1.22 4.66 18.17
N LEU A 157 0.25 4.35 19.04
CA LEU A 157 -1.17 4.56 18.78
C LEU A 157 -1.70 5.79 19.49
N LYS A 158 -2.55 6.55 18.80
CA LYS A 158 -3.32 7.67 19.33
C LYS A 158 -4.79 7.53 18.93
N ASP A 159 -5.64 8.36 19.52
CA ASP A 159 -7.04 8.54 19.13
C ASP A 159 -7.82 7.22 18.99
N ASN A 160 -7.97 6.48 20.10
CA ASN A 160 -8.70 5.20 20.15
C ASN A 160 -8.23 4.17 19.12
N LYS A 161 -6.91 4.08 18.89
CA LYS A 161 -6.27 3.16 17.94
C LYS A 161 -6.58 3.42 16.47
N THR A 162 -7.08 4.61 16.13
CA THR A 162 -7.32 5.00 14.73
C THR A 162 -6.15 5.72 14.10
N ASN A 163 -5.21 6.25 14.90
CA ASN A 163 -4.04 6.95 14.39
C ASN A 163 -2.75 6.23 14.82
N ILE A 164 -1.90 5.90 13.85
CA ILE A 164 -0.60 5.26 14.05
C ILE A 164 0.48 6.28 13.68
N ASN A 165 1.47 6.47 14.56
CA ASN A 165 2.71 7.12 14.17
C ASN A 165 3.84 6.12 14.19
N SER A 166 4.75 6.20 13.23
CA SER A 166 5.91 5.33 13.15
C SER A 166 7.06 6.04 12.46
N LYS A 167 8.24 5.41 12.50
CA LYS A 167 9.36 5.75 11.64
C LYS A 167 9.63 4.61 10.69
N ILE A 168 10.01 4.92 9.47
CA ILE A 168 10.37 3.95 8.45
C ILE A 168 11.79 4.24 7.96
N ASN A 169 12.63 3.21 7.93
CA ASN A 169 13.94 3.22 7.28
C ASN A 169 13.91 2.22 6.13
N ILE A 170 14.17 2.69 4.90
CA ILE A 170 14.25 1.85 3.71
C ILE A 170 15.69 1.83 3.23
N LYS A 171 16.28 0.65 3.10
CA LYS A 171 17.61 0.45 2.50
C LYS A 171 17.46 -0.33 1.22
N ALA A 172 17.80 0.29 0.09
CA ALA A 172 17.79 -0.34 -1.23
C ALA A 172 19.20 -0.83 -1.60
N TYR A 173 19.27 -2.03 -2.17
CA TYR A 173 20.52 -2.71 -2.54
C TYR A 173 20.46 -3.18 -3.99
N ALA A 174 21.50 -2.88 -4.76
CA ALA A 174 21.75 -3.48 -6.07
C ALA A 174 23.04 -4.28 -6.02
N TRP A 175 22.97 -5.56 -6.41
CA TRP A 175 24.14 -6.44 -6.55
C TRP A 175 24.96 -6.53 -5.25
N GLY A 176 24.28 -6.53 -4.09
CA GLY A 176 24.89 -6.58 -2.77
C GLY A 176 25.40 -5.24 -2.22
N ILE A 177 25.38 -4.17 -3.02
CA ILE A 177 25.82 -2.83 -2.60
C ILE A 177 24.59 -1.98 -2.26
N ARG A 178 24.62 -1.27 -1.12
CA ARG A 178 23.56 -0.33 -0.73
C ARG A 178 23.64 0.91 -1.63
N ILE A 179 22.56 1.19 -2.37
CA ILE A 179 22.49 2.31 -3.34
C ILE A 179 21.68 3.50 -2.81
N LYS A 180 20.74 3.27 -1.90
CA LYS A 180 19.85 4.31 -1.39
C LYS A 180 19.41 3.99 0.03
N GLN A 181 19.23 5.03 0.83
CA GLN A 181 18.61 4.95 2.14
C GLN A 181 17.59 6.08 2.26
N LEU A 182 16.37 5.75 2.68
CA LEU A 182 15.30 6.70 2.91
C LEU A 182 14.82 6.59 4.35
N ASN A 183 14.60 7.73 4.99
CA ASN A 183 14.07 7.82 6.34
C ASN A 183 12.77 8.62 6.30
N TYR A 184 11.71 8.06 6.89
CA TYR A 184 10.41 8.72 6.98
C TYR A 184 9.92 8.75 8.41
N THR A 185 9.32 9.87 8.79
CA THR A 185 8.30 9.88 9.84
C THR A 185 6.95 9.67 9.18
N VAL A 186 6.15 8.74 9.71
CA VAL A 186 4.89 8.32 9.11
C VAL A 186 3.74 8.53 10.07
N ASN A 187 2.66 9.12 9.56
CA ASN A 187 1.37 9.19 10.23
C ASN A 187 0.33 8.46 9.38
N GLU A 188 -0.37 7.49 9.96
CA GLU A 188 -1.41 6.70 9.30
C GLU A 188 -2.73 6.85 10.05
N LYS A 189 -3.83 6.86 9.32
CA LYS A 189 -5.19 6.94 9.88
C LYS A 189 -6.04 5.80 9.36
N LEU A 190 -6.67 5.09 10.27
CA LEU A 190 -7.61 4.01 10.04
C LEU A 190 -9.03 4.47 10.34
N ASN A 191 -10.02 3.95 9.60
CA ASN A 191 -11.42 4.09 9.98
C ASN A 191 -11.80 3.10 11.11
N GLY A 192 -13.04 3.17 11.59
CA GLY A 192 -13.54 2.26 12.64
C GLY A 192 -13.52 0.77 12.28
N ASN A 193 -13.35 0.44 11.00
CA ASN A 193 -13.24 -0.94 10.52
C ASN A 193 -11.77 -1.38 10.36
N GLY A 194 -10.80 -0.54 10.70
CA GLY A 194 -9.36 -0.84 10.56
C GLY A 194 -8.82 -0.71 9.13
N LEU A 195 -9.52 0.02 8.24
CA LEU A 195 -9.03 0.29 6.89
C LEU A 195 -8.31 1.64 6.83
N LEU A 196 -7.18 1.69 6.11
CA LEU A 196 -6.46 2.93 5.83
C LEU A 196 -7.36 3.95 5.16
N THR A 197 -7.31 5.18 5.63
CA THR A 197 -8.01 6.34 5.06
C THR A 197 -7.03 7.42 4.64
N PHE A 198 -5.91 7.51 5.35
CA PHE A 198 -4.87 8.50 5.10
C PHE A 198 -3.50 7.98 5.55
N GLN A 199 -2.46 8.36 4.82
CA GLN A 199 -1.08 8.28 5.28
C GLN A 199 -0.32 9.54 4.89
N LYS A 200 0.66 9.95 5.70
CA LYS A 200 1.63 11.00 5.40
C LYS A 200 3.03 10.49 5.73
N PHE A 201 3.93 10.57 4.75
CA PHE A 201 5.33 10.21 4.87
C PHE A 201 6.16 11.47 4.74
N THR A 202 6.93 11.82 5.76
CA THR A 202 7.72 13.06 5.82
C THR A 202 9.20 12.74 5.92
N GLU A 203 9.99 13.30 5.02
CA GLU A 203 11.44 13.18 4.96
C GLU A 203 12.14 14.14 5.94
N GLU A 204 13.45 14.02 6.08
CA GLU A 204 14.25 14.84 7.00
C GLU A 204 14.28 16.32 6.60
N ASP A 205 14.15 16.64 5.31
CA ASP A 205 14.08 18.00 4.79
C ASP A 205 12.66 18.61 4.87
N ASN A 206 11.70 17.89 5.47
CA ASN A 206 10.27 18.20 5.54
C ASN A 206 9.51 18.05 4.22
N SER A 207 10.15 17.67 3.11
CA SER A 207 9.40 17.20 1.95
C SER A 207 8.55 16.00 2.32
N TYR A 208 7.42 15.83 1.66
CA TYR A 208 6.50 14.77 2.04
C TYR A 208 5.60 14.32 0.90
N PHE A 209 5.02 13.15 1.07
CA PHE A 209 3.88 12.74 0.28
C PHE A 209 2.75 12.24 1.16
N THR A 210 1.53 12.38 0.64
CA THR A 210 0.32 11.86 1.28
C THR A 210 -0.28 10.77 0.43
N MET A 211 -1.02 9.87 1.07
CA MET A 211 -1.87 8.90 0.42
C MET A 211 -3.27 9.00 1.01
N THR A 212 -4.29 9.16 0.17
CA THR A 212 -5.69 9.19 0.58
C THR A 212 -6.42 8.03 -0.08
N TYR A 213 -7.22 7.32 0.69
CA TYR A 213 -7.92 6.12 0.24
C TYR A 213 -9.42 6.38 0.20
N LYS A 214 -10.03 6.17 -0.97
CA LYS A 214 -11.44 6.40 -1.24
C LYS A 214 -12.16 5.09 -1.54
#